data_AF-A0A6I0DKX9-F1
#
_entry.id   AF-A0A6I0DKX9-F1
#
_cell.length_a   1.000
_cell.length_b   1.000
_cell.length_c   1.000
_cell.angle_alpha   90.00
_cell.angle_beta   90.00
_cell.angle_gamma   90.00
#
_symmetry.space_group_name_H-M   'P 1'
#
loop_
_entity.id
_entity.type
_entity.pdbx_description
1 polymer ?
#
loop_
_entity_poly.entity_id
_entity_poly.type
_entity_poly.pdbx_seq_one_letter_code
_entity_poly.pdbx_strand_id
1 'polypeptide(L)'
;MSNKRKIKQKLVYFDGVPVEAELAGGESGVNKEILDRIKAHPVFTRKKWPLILDQMVENHFEDATVADSASLANWADVNYNTVWRLKNFLIENDYLVLINRNGLAGFNPDFVLVKDQAGNIIIPKLQVRF
;
A
#
# COMPACT_ATOMS: atom_id res chain seq x y z
N MET A 1 18.72 -14.52 7.73
CA MET A 1 17.62 -13.52 7.80
C MET A 1 16.38 -14.25 8.25
N SER A 2 15.76 -13.85 9.36
CA SER A 2 14.59 -14.53 9.90
C SER A 2 13.42 -14.41 8.92
N ASN A 3 13.00 -15.54 8.35
CA ASN A 3 11.73 -15.67 7.65
C ASN A 3 10.61 -15.56 8.71
N LYS A 4 10.38 -14.35 9.25
CA LYS A 4 9.06 -14.02 9.78
C LYS A 4 8.13 -14.20 8.59
N ARG A 5 7.36 -15.29 8.58
CA ARG A 5 6.27 -15.48 7.61
C ARG A 5 5.46 -14.19 7.65
N LYS A 6 5.52 -13.41 6.56
CA LYS A 6 4.69 -12.21 6.40
C LYS A 6 3.26 -12.74 6.47
N ILE A 7 2.57 -12.46 7.57
CA ILE A 7 1.16 -12.81 7.69
C ILE A 7 0.46 -11.92 6.67
N LYS A 8 -0.07 -12.53 5.61
CA LYS A 8 -0.81 -11.81 4.59
C LYS A 8 -2.12 -11.35 5.25
N GLN A 9 -2.32 -10.04 5.29
CA GLN A 9 -3.55 -9.44 5.78
C GLN A 9 -4.72 -9.87 4.90
N LYS A 10 -5.88 -10.13 5.51
CA LYS A 10 -7.10 -10.39 4.74
C LYS A 10 -7.65 -9.05 4.25
N LEU A 11 -7.90 -8.95 2.95
CA LEU A 11 -8.45 -7.73 2.34
C LEU A 11 -9.98 -7.73 2.36
N VAL A 12 -10.55 -6.60 2.74
CA VAL A 12 -11.98 -6.29 2.64
C VAL A 12 -12.12 -5.04 1.78
N TYR A 13 -12.95 -5.08 0.75
CA TYR A 13 -13.13 -3.94 -0.16
C TYR A 13 -14.37 -3.15 0.20
N PHE A 14 -14.23 -1.84 0.24
CA PHE A 14 -15.30 -0.89 0.55
C PHE A 14 -15.59 -0.04 -0.69
N ASP A 15 -16.86 0.27 -0.95
CA ASP A 15 -17.28 1.22 -2.00
C ASP A 15 -17.01 2.69 -1.60
N GLY A 16 -16.06 2.94 -0.69
CA GLY A 16 -15.73 4.26 -0.16
C GLY A 16 -14.59 4.18 0.86
N VAL A 17 -14.45 5.21 1.71
CA VAL A 17 -13.44 5.21 2.79
C VAL A 17 -13.69 4.02 3.72
N PRO A 18 -12.67 3.20 4.04
CA PRO A 18 -12.87 2.02 4.88
C PRO A 18 -13.37 2.39 6.28
N VAL A 19 -14.36 1.64 6.77
CA VAL A 19 -14.96 1.88 8.08
C VAL A 19 -14.30 0.98 9.12
N GLU A 20 -13.71 1.57 10.16
CA GLU A 20 -12.99 0.84 11.21
C GLU A 20 -13.84 -0.25 11.86
N ALA A 21 -15.10 0.04 12.19
CA ALA A 21 -15.97 -0.88 12.91
C ALA A 21 -16.28 -2.17 12.14
N GLU A 22 -16.08 -2.17 10.82
CA GLU A 22 -16.36 -3.30 9.93
C GLU A 22 -15.13 -4.20 9.71
N LEU A 23 -13.97 -3.84 10.26
CA LEU A 23 -12.72 -4.60 10.16
C LEU A 23 -12.38 -5.34 11.46
N ALA A 24 -12.02 -6.61 11.35
CA ALA A 24 -11.41 -7.37 12.44
C ALA A 24 -9.89 -7.11 12.54
N GLY A 25 -9.28 -7.51 13.65
CA GLY A 25 -7.82 -7.52 13.79
C GLY A 25 -7.18 -8.46 12.77
N GLY A 26 -6.12 -8.02 12.10
CA GLY A 26 -5.46 -8.75 11.01
C GLY A 26 -6.17 -8.63 9.65
N GLU A 27 -7.13 -7.71 9.52
CA GLU A 27 -7.75 -7.33 8.26
C GLU A 27 -7.31 -5.95 7.79
N SER A 28 -7.46 -5.72 6.49
CA SER A 28 -7.22 -4.42 5.87
C SER A 28 -8.36 -4.05 4.95
N GLY A 29 -8.90 -2.85 5.15
CA GLY A 29 -9.94 -2.27 4.33
C GLY A 29 -9.36 -1.49 3.17
N VAL A 30 -9.79 -1.77 1.95
CA VAL A 30 -9.34 -1.10 0.73
C VAL A 30 -10.47 -0.25 0.17
N ASN A 31 -10.21 1.02 -0.05
CA ASN A 31 -11.12 1.92 -0.76
C ASN A 31 -11.13 1.58 -2.25
N LYS A 32 -12.19 0.89 -2.68
CA LYS A 32 -12.34 0.41 -4.06
C LYS A 32 -12.52 1.57 -5.03
N GLU A 33 -13.24 2.62 -4.66
CA GLU A 33 -13.41 3.79 -5.53
C GLU A 33 -12.07 4.46 -5.85
N ILE A 34 -11.21 4.63 -4.85
CA ILE A 34 -9.85 5.16 -5.07
C ILE A 34 -9.05 4.19 -5.93
N LEU A 35 -9.08 2.89 -5.63
CA LEU A 35 -8.34 1.88 -6.39
C LEU A 35 -8.73 1.91 -7.87
N ASP A 36 -10.03 1.86 -8.15
CA ASP A 36 -10.59 1.86 -9.50
C ASP A 36 -10.33 3.20 -10.22
N ARG A 37 -10.42 4.32 -9.49
CA ARG A 37 -10.08 5.65 -10.03
C ARG A 37 -8.63 5.73 -10.44
N ILE A 38 -7.70 5.23 -9.59
CA ILE A 38 -6.29 5.19 -9.94
C ILE A 38 -6.14 4.32 -11.18
N LYS A 39 -6.69 3.09 -11.18
CA LYS A 39 -6.64 2.11 -12.30
C LYS A 39 -7.19 2.62 -13.64
N ALA A 40 -8.21 3.47 -13.61
CA ALA A 40 -8.80 4.06 -14.81
C ALA A 40 -7.91 5.13 -15.45
N HIS A 41 -7.01 5.76 -14.69
CA HIS A 41 -6.18 6.86 -15.16
C HIS A 41 -4.72 6.41 -15.29
N PRO A 42 -4.17 6.32 -16.52
CA PRO A 42 -2.79 5.90 -16.71
C PRO A 42 -1.80 6.84 -16.01
N VAL A 43 -1.14 6.33 -14.97
CA VAL A 43 -0.06 7.05 -14.27
C VAL A 43 1.14 7.30 -15.20
N PHE A 44 1.41 6.35 -16.09
CA PHE A 44 2.38 6.48 -17.18
C PHE A 44 2.06 5.50 -18.32
N THR A 45 2.74 5.63 -19.45
CA THR A 45 2.48 4.91 -20.71
C THR A 45 2.53 3.38 -20.61
N ARG A 46 3.25 2.81 -19.64
CA ARG A 46 3.40 1.34 -19.48
C ARG A 46 2.17 0.70 -18.84
N LYS A 47 1.48 -0.18 -19.56
CA LYS A 47 0.24 -0.85 -19.12
C LYS A 47 0.32 -1.77 -17.88
N LYS A 48 1.52 -2.14 -17.39
CA LYS A 48 1.68 -3.04 -16.24
C LYS A 48 1.50 -2.35 -14.87
N TRP A 49 1.36 -1.03 -14.80
CA TRP A 49 1.24 -0.35 -13.50
C TRP A 49 0.00 -0.72 -12.67
N PRO A 50 -1.17 -1.10 -13.23
CA PRO A 50 -2.28 -1.59 -12.42
C PRO A 50 -1.93 -2.89 -11.69
N LEU A 51 -1.17 -3.78 -12.34
CA LEU A 51 -0.67 -5.01 -11.70
C LEU A 51 0.28 -4.69 -10.54
N ILE A 52 1.14 -3.68 -10.69
CA ILE A 52 2.05 -3.26 -9.60
C ILE A 52 1.21 -2.73 -8.43
N LEU A 53 0.18 -1.92 -8.69
CA LEU A 53 -0.72 -1.41 -7.66
C LEU A 53 -1.45 -2.53 -6.92
N ASP A 54 -1.96 -3.52 -7.65
CA ASP A 54 -2.57 -4.71 -7.06
C ASP A 54 -1.59 -5.49 -6.18
N GLN A 55 -0.36 -5.71 -6.66
CA GLN A 55 0.67 -6.35 -5.87
C GLN A 55 1.04 -5.55 -4.61
N MET A 56 1.02 -4.22 -4.66
CA MET A 56 1.26 -3.37 -3.49
C MET A 56 0.15 -3.52 -2.46
N VAL A 57 -1.12 -3.48 -2.88
CA VAL A 57 -2.29 -3.63 -2.00
C VAL A 57 -2.34 -5.04 -1.42
N GLU A 58 -2.11 -6.08 -2.23
CA GLU A 58 -2.20 -7.47 -1.77
C GLU A 58 -1.05 -7.92 -0.87
N ASN A 59 0.11 -7.27 -0.96
CA ASN A 59 1.34 -7.71 -0.28
C ASN A 59 1.92 -6.63 0.65
N HIS A 60 1.07 -5.71 1.12
CA HIS A 60 1.44 -4.80 2.19
C HIS A 60 1.63 -5.54 3.51
N PHE A 61 2.31 -4.87 4.44
CA PHE A 61 2.66 -5.42 5.73
C PHE A 61 1.67 -5.00 6.82
N GLU A 62 1.66 -5.71 7.95
CA GLU A 62 0.76 -5.42 9.07
C GLU A 62 0.97 -4.03 9.69
N ASP A 63 2.14 -3.42 9.47
CA ASP A 63 2.45 -2.03 9.86
C ASP A 63 2.04 -0.99 8.80
N ALA A 64 1.15 -1.39 7.88
CA ALA A 64 0.68 -0.64 6.73
C ALA A 64 1.77 -0.24 5.71
N THR A 65 3.01 -0.69 5.88
CA THR A 65 4.08 -0.40 4.92
C THR A 65 3.88 -1.19 3.62
N VAL A 66 4.38 -0.64 2.52
CA VAL A 66 4.43 -1.34 1.23
C VAL A 66 5.82 -1.91 1.00
N ALA A 67 5.90 -2.98 0.21
CA ALA A 67 7.17 -3.54 -0.21
C ALA A 67 8.08 -2.51 -0.88
N ASP A 68 9.39 -2.75 -0.80
CA ASP A 68 10.37 -1.93 -1.49
C ASP A 68 10.21 -2.07 -3.01
N SER A 69 10.70 -1.06 -3.75
CA SER A 69 10.51 -0.99 -5.19
C SER A 69 11.22 -2.12 -5.95
N ALA A 70 12.30 -2.70 -5.42
CA ALA A 70 13.01 -3.79 -6.07
C ALA A 70 12.22 -5.11 -5.97
N SER A 71 11.66 -5.39 -4.79
CA SER A 71 10.76 -6.53 -4.55
C SER A 71 9.55 -6.49 -5.48
N LEU A 72 8.84 -5.35 -5.52
CA LEU A 72 7.68 -5.15 -6.40
C LEU A 72 8.05 -5.26 -7.89
N ALA A 73 9.21 -4.73 -8.28
CA ALA A 73 9.68 -4.81 -9.66
C ALA A 73 9.93 -6.26 -10.10
N ASN A 74 10.50 -7.07 -9.20
CA ASN A 74 10.70 -8.49 -9.42
C ASN A 74 9.34 -9.23 -9.53
N TRP A 75 8.40 -8.97 -8.63
CA TRP A 75 7.08 -9.63 -8.64
C TRP A 75 6.24 -9.28 -9.89
N ALA A 76 6.33 -8.05 -10.40
CA ALA A 76 5.60 -7.62 -11.58
C ALA A 76 6.34 -7.88 -12.90
N ASP A 77 7.59 -8.35 -12.84
CA ASP A 77 8.49 -8.47 -13.99
C ASP A 77 8.56 -7.14 -14.78
N VAL A 78 9.02 -6.09 -14.08
CA VAL A 78 9.17 -4.72 -14.60
C VAL A 78 10.47 -4.09 -14.15
N ASN A 79 10.86 -2.99 -14.79
CA ASN A 79 12.00 -2.20 -14.35
C ASN A 79 11.68 -1.45 -13.04
N TYR A 80 12.65 -1.41 -12.11
CA TYR A 80 12.60 -0.65 -10.85
C TYR A 80 12.01 0.77 -10.99
N ASN A 81 12.43 1.52 -12.01
CA ASN A 81 11.98 2.89 -12.24
C ASN A 81 10.47 2.98 -12.50
N THR A 82 9.85 1.91 -13.01
CA THR A 82 8.40 1.81 -13.22
C THR A 82 7.67 1.83 -11.88
N VAL A 83 8.15 1.04 -10.91
CA VAL A 83 7.60 0.99 -9.56
C VAL A 83 7.87 2.29 -8.81
N TRP A 84 9.10 2.81 -8.92
CA TRP A 84 9.47 4.08 -8.28
C TRP A 84 8.58 5.24 -8.72
N ARG A 85 8.30 5.35 -10.04
CA ARG A 85 7.35 6.35 -10.57
C ARG A 85 5.94 6.17 -10.00
N LEU A 86 5.46 4.94 -9.91
CA LEU A 86 4.14 4.67 -9.32
C LEU A 86 4.11 5.05 -7.84
N LYS A 87 5.12 4.68 -7.05
CA LYS A 87 5.20 5.05 -5.63
C LYS A 87 5.21 6.58 -5.44
N ASN A 88 5.98 7.31 -6.24
CA ASN A 88 6.01 8.76 -6.16
C ASN A 88 4.66 9.38 -6.52
N PHE A 89 4.01 8.91 -7.59
CA PHE A 89 2.66 9.35 -7.93
C PHE A 89 1.69 9.12 -6.76
N LEU A 90 1.74 7.95 -6.12
CA LEU A 90 0.87 7.65 -4.99
C LEU A 90 1.18 8.53 -3.76
N ILE A 91 2.45 8.89 -3.53
CA ILE A 91 2.85 9.82 -2.46
C ILE A 91 2.40 11.26 -2.77
N GLU A 92 2.60 11.73 -4.00
CA GLU A 92 2.23 13.07 -4.45
C GLU A 92 0.71 13.31 -4.41
N ASN A 93 -0.09 12.24 -4.43
CA ASN A 93 -1.54 12.27 -4.34
C ASN A 93 -2.07 11.78 -2.98
N ASP A 94 -1.22 11.74 -1.95
CA ASP A 94 -1.56 11.36 -0.57
C ASP A 94 -2.19 9.96 -0.41
N TYR A 95 -2.03 9.06 -1.39
CA TYR A 95 -2.45 7.65 -1.26
C TYR A 95 -1.42 6.81 -0.47
N LEU A 96 -0.17 7.26 -0.46
CA LEU A 96 0.90 6.73 0.37
C LEU A 96 1.50 7.85 1.23
N VAL A 97 1.92 7.50 2.44
CA VAL A 97 2.65 8.37 3.34
C VAL A 97 4.12 7.93 3.38
N LEU A 98 5.04 8.86 3.14
CA LEU A 98 6.47 8.60 3.32
C LEU A 98 6.80 8.48 4.81
N ILE A 99 7.32 7.33 5.22
CA ILE A 99 7.64 7.01 6.62
C ILE A 99 9.08 7.40 6.95
N ASN A 100 10.01 7.31 6.00
CA ASN A 100 11.39 7.75 6.21
C ASN A 100 12.06 8.27 4.93
N ARG A 101 13.23 8.90 5.08
CA ARG A 101 14.02 9.44 3.96
C ARG A 101 14.60 8.38 3.01
N ASN A 102 14.54 7.10 3.38
CA ASN A 102 15.05 5.98 2.56
C ASN A 102 13.98 5.45 1.58
N GLY A 103 12.80 6.07 1.51
CA GLY A 103 11.73 5.65 0.59
C GLY A 103 10.82 4.55 1.15
N LEU A 104 10.88 4.28 2.45
CA LEU A 104 9.84 3.49 3.12
C LEU A 104 8.55 4.30 3.12
N ALA A 105 7.47 3.70 2.67
CA ALA A 105 6.16 4.31 2.60
C ALA A 105 5.10 3.32 3.08
N GLY A 106 4.00 3.83 3.60
CA GLY A 106 2.83 3.04 3.97
C GLY A 106 1.57 3.65 3.40
N PHE A 107 0.47 2.89 3.43
CA PHE A 107 -0.80 3.38 2.92
C PHE A 107 -1.39 4.48 3.78
N ASN A 108 -1.97 5.49 3.12
CA ASN A 108 -2.88 6.39 3.80
C ASN A 108 -4.13 5.58 4.22
N PRO A 109 -4.59 5.67 5.48
CA PRO A 109 -5.80 5.00 5.97
C PRO A 109 -7.07 5.28 5.13
N ASP A 110 -7.16 6.43 4.47
CA ASP A 110 -8.28 6.75 3.57
C ASP A 110 -8.31 5.88 2.31
N PHE A 111 -7.14 5.35 1.91
CA PHE A 111 -6.99 4.43 0.79
C PHE A 111 -6.95 2.97 1.24
N VAL A 112 -6.02 2.62 2.15
CA VAL A 112 -5.97 1.29 2.76
C VAL A 112 -5.83 1.44 4.27
N LEU A 113 -6.88 1.07 5.00
CA LEU A 113 -6.93 1.04 6.44
C LEU A 113 -6.46 -0.32 6.94
N VAL A 114 -5.42 -0.36 7.77
CA VAL A 114 -4.81 -1.61 8.26
C VAL A 114 -5.05 -1.74 9.76
N LYS A 115 -5.57 -2.89 10.19
CA LYS A 115 -5.62 -3.27 11.60
C LYS A 115 -4.58 -4.34 11.90
N ASP A 116 -3.79 -4.11 12.94
CA ASP A 116 -2.91 -5.14 13.46
C ASP A 116 -3.72 -6.33 14.02
N GLN A 117 -3.03 -7.41 14.40
CA GLN A 117 -3.67 -8.60 14.98
C GLN A 117 -4.40 -8.32 16.31
N ALA A 118 -4.06 -7.22 17.00
CA ALA A 118 -4.73 -6.78 18.23
C ALA A 118 -5.95 -5.89 17.94
N GLY A 119 -6.21 -5.54 16.68
CA GLY A 119 -7.33 -4.70 16.25
C GLY A 119 -7.03 -3.20 16.25
N ASN A 120 -5.78 -2.78 16.48
CA ASN A 120 -5.41 -1.35 16.45
C ASN A 120 -5.23 -0.89 15.01
N ILE A 121 -5.76 0.30 14.69
CA ILE A 121 -5.45 0.96 13.43
C ILE A 121 -3.99 1.40 13.42
N ILE A 122 -3.30 1.07 12.31
CA ILE A 122 -1.96 1.58 12.04
C ILE A 122 -2.07 2.83 11.17
N ILE A 123 -1.48 3.93 11.64
CA ILE A 123 -1.41 5.21 10.90
C ILE A 123 0.07 5.48 10.57
N PRO A 124 0.49 5.29 9.31
CA PRO A 124 1.82 5.66 8.86
C PRO A 124 2.11 7.15 9.06
N LYS A 125 3.27 7.46 9.63
CA LYS A 125 3.74 8.85 9.83
C LYS A 125 5.24 8.93 9.56
N LEU A 126 5.68 10.07 9.03
CA LEU A 126 7.10 10.34 8.82
C LEU A 126 7.83 10.33 10.17
N GLN A 127 8.76 9.39 10.34
CA GLN A 127 9.63 9.34 11.50
C GLN A 127 10.78 10.32 11.31
N VAL A 128 10.66 11.51 11.90
CA VAL A 128 11.77 12.46 11.99
C VAL A 128 12.54 12.13 13.26
N ARG A 129 13.69 11.46 13.15
CA ARG A 129 14.67 11.43 14.24
C ARG A 129 15.41 12.76 14.21
N PHE A 130 15.16 13.60 15.21
CA PHE A 130 15.98 14.78 15.49
C PHE A 130 17.30 14.34 16.14
#